data_AF-A0A8J7KLH4-F1
#
_entry.id   AF-A0A8J7KLH4-F1
#
_cell.length_a   1.000
_cell.length_b   1.000
_cell.length_c   1.000
_cell.angle_alpha   90.00
_cell.angle_beta   90.00
_cell.angle_gamma   90.00
#
_symmetry.space_group_name_H-M   'P 1'
#
loop_
_entity.id
_entity.type
_entity.pdbx_description
1 polymer ?
#
loop_
_entity_poly.entity_id
_entity_poly.type
_entity_poly.pdbx_seq_one_letter_code
_entity_poly.pdbx_strand_id
1 'polypeptide(L)'
;MEIFFARMIGKLLGDGTIIKQGGRRPRFQFMHRVEDVEWTHYCYEQLRDYIPLNEPTYGRVIEERLRKGYSERYMVQSFTHEWVDQLYDIWYPNKMKAIPINHLERYFTAESLAWWYQDDGHLKKNKDGVVEKLVLSTECWTDEERELLKYILNLKFNLLFSVDGQKRLLLYDQLQINYFLQLVEPWMQPVMIRKMKTASPYKTIAKRTTIKLSAHYQILKPTAHINDLLHRYVKLPITSSEQQRWIRKRTEPEEMKSYQISIDSALHNEIIKKRSMTGLTLNEVVEEAFFQHQQRYPQVIRLEEDIGLTQKQVLIGSILGDGMLEDSPTLTYGLKCNYHEHFGMNQLEYRQWKVNVMAPYFQFKSDGSYIRSESHPLFKQWRLLFYNDVREKVIPLPLIEKYLSPHLLATLYMDDGSLLISHRINHRLKKIYVTPHIALYVQNFKKHELEALCRVINSTYRIGFTLSGCPDGHRNYIKTSRVQQTMQFLQTIAPVTTTCPSMAYKTNWTYRFEKEKMKWKEQYPNYEVIVSSSERSKAYSQEEIETMIQMKREGATDQVIADTIQRTYWSVVYKLRELRKEERL
;
A
#
# COMPACT_ATOMS: atom_id res chain seq x y z
N MET A 1 13.27 -8.07 -24.56
CA MET A 1 12.18 -7.07 -24.65
C MET A 1 11.76 -6.56 -23.28
N GLU A 2 11.53 -7.42 -22.28
CA GLU A 2 11.17 -6.97 -20.91
C GLU A 2 12.23 -6.06 -20.27
N ILE A 3 13.51 -6.40 -20.42
CA ILE A 3 14.65 -5.58 -19.95
C ILE A 3 14.62 -4.17 -20.55
N PHE A 4 14.31 -4.04 -21.83
CA PHE A 4 14.17 -2.73 -22.49
C PHE A 4 13.08 -1.90 -21.82
N PHE A 5 11.87 -2.45 -21.64
CA PHE A 5 10.79 -1.74 -20.96
C PHE A 5 11.14 -1.40 -19.51
N ALA A 6 11.81 -2.29 -18.78
CA ALA A 6 12.26 -2.03 -17.43
C ALA A 6 13.17 -0.78 -17.36
N ARG A 7 14.16 -0.68 -18.25
CA ARG A 7 15.08 0.47 -18.35
C ARG A 7 14.39 1.74 -18.79
N MET A 8 13.50 1.64 -19.79
CA MET A 8 12.70 2.76 -20.27
C MET A 8 11.78 3.31 -19.18
N ILE A 9 11.16 2.45 -18.34
CA ILE A 9 10.41 2.92 -17.17
C ILE A 9 11.33 3.68 -16.22
N GLY A 10 12.52 3.16 -15.92
CA GLY A 10 13.49 3.86 -15.07
C GLY A 10 13.83 5.26 -15.57
N LYS A 11 14.13 5.39 -16.88
CA LYS A 11 14.36 6.70 -17.51
C LYS A 11 13.12 7.59 -17.52
N LEU A 12 11.96 7.06 -17.85
CA LEU A 12 10.73 7.85 -17.92
C LEU A 12 10.18 8.22 -16.54
N LEU A 13 10.59 7.55 -15.47
CA LEU A 13 10.38 8.06 -14.11
C LEU A 13 11.42 9.11 -13.71
N GLY A 14 12.64 9.00 -14.26
CA GLY A 14 13.76 9.91 -14.07
C GLY A 14 13.91 10.99 -15.14
N ASP A 15 15.15 11.15 -15.63
CA ASP A 15 15.59 12.23 -16.52
C ASP A 15 15.14 12.08 -17.99
N GLY A 16 14.45 10.99 -18.31
CA GLY A 16 13.97 10.66 -19.64
C GLY A 16 12.64 11.32 -20.01
N THR A 17 12.51 11.70 -21.27
CA THR A 17 11.30 12.27 -21.86
C THR A 17 11.08 11.77 -23.28
N ILE A 18 9.82 11.82 -23.74
CA ILE A 18 9.47 11.54 -25.15
C ILE A 18 8.83 12.79 -25.72
N ILE A 19 9.49 13.38 -26.72
CA ILE A 19 9.09 14.65 -27.32
C ILE A 19 8.43 14.37 -28.66
N LYS A 20 7.22 14.90 -28.85
CA LYS A 20 6.48 14.85 -30.12
C LYS A 20 6.20 16.27 -30.62
N GLN A 21 6.93 16.70 -31.65
CA GLN A 21 6.68 17.97 -32.33
C GLN A 21 5.53 17.82 -33.33
N GLY A 22 4.81 18.91 -33.62
CA GLY A 22 3.66 18.91 -34.52
C GLY A 22 3.98 18.25 -35.87
N GLY A 23 3.17 17.28 -36.28
CA GLY A 23 3.35 16.52 -37.54
C GLY A 23 4.53 15.55 -37.57
N ARG A 24 5.33 15.43 -36.49
CA ARG A 24 6.49 14.54 -36.40
C ARG A 24 6.19 13.33 -35.50
N ARG A 25 6.90 12.23 -35.77
CA ARG A 25 6.92 11.07 -34.85
C ARG A 25 7.70 11.42 -33.57
N PRO A 26 7.30 10.86 -32.42
CA PRO A 26 7.98 11.06 -31.15
C PRO A 26 9.44 10.59 -31.17
N ARG A 27 10.26 11.22 -30.33
CA ARG A 27 11.66 10.84 -30.07
C ARG A 27 11.90 10.78 -28.57
N PHE A 28 12.57 9.74 -28.13
CA PHE A 28 13.03 9.61 -26.75
C PHE A 28 14.31 10.41 -26.55
N GLN A 29 14.45 11.04 -25.40
CA GLN A 29 15.63 11.82 -25.03
C GLN A 29 15.88 11.72 -23.53
N PHE A 30 17.15 11.69 -23.14
CA PHE A 30 17.58 11.91 -21.76
C PHE A 30 18.84 12.78 -21.74
N MET A 31 19.09 13.43 -20.60
CA MET A 31 20.23 14.32 -20.42
C MET A 31 20.76 14.19 -19.00
N HIS A 32 22.08 14.13 -18.85
CA HIS A 32 22.72 14.19 -17.54
C HIS A 32 23.79 15.27 -17.52
N ARG A 33 24.19 15.68 -16.32
CA ARG A 33 25.29 16.64 -16.14
C ARG A 33 26.63 16.02 -16.53
N VAL A 34 27.62 16.87 -16.78
CA VAL A 34 28.98 16.45 -17.15
C VAL A 34 29.61 15.51 -16.12
N GLU A 35 29.27 15.65 -14.83
CA GLU A 35 29.80 14.78 -13.77
C GLU A 35 29.26 13.34 -13.84
N ASP A 36 28.13 13.11 -14.52
CA ASP A 36 27.49 11.81 -14.71
C ASP A 36 27.60 11.34 -16.18
N VAL A 37 28.66 11.75 -16.91
CA VAL A 37 28.88 11.37 -18.31
C VAL A 37 28.99 9.86 -18.51
N GLU A 38 29.66 9.13 -17.60
CA GLU A 38 29.77 7.67 -17.66
C GLU A 38 28.40 6.99 -17.55
N TRP A 39 27.49 7.53 -16.73
CA TRP A 39 26.11 7.06 -16.67
C TRP A 39 25.38 7.31 -17.99
N THR A 40 25.64 8.44 -18.64
CA THR A 40 25.09 8.74 -19.97
C THR A 40 25.53 7.71 -21.01
N HIS A 41 26.82 7.41 -21.08
CA HIS A 41 27.35 6.38 -21.98
C HIS A 41 26.79 5.00 -21.66
N TYR A 42 26.71 4.62 -20.38
CA TYR A 42 26.11 3.35 -19.99
C TYR A 42 24.65 3.25 -20.46
N CYS A 43 23.83 4.28 -20.24
CA CYS A 43 22.44 4.28 -20.70
C CYS A 43 22.32 4.20 -22.22
N TYR A 44 23.19 4.88 -22.97
CA TYR A 44 23.25 4.77 -24.42
C TYR A 44 23.55 3.34 -24.86
N GLU A 45 24.63 2.75 -24.33
CA GLU A 45 25.03 1.37 -24.65
C GLU A 45 23.93 0.35 -24.33
N GLN A 46 23.26 0.52 -23.18
CA GLN A 46 22.18 -0.39 -22.76
C GLN A 46 20.88 -0.25 -23.55
N LEU A 47 20.72 0.82 -24.35
CA LEU A 47 19.49 1.11 -25.11
C LEU A 47 19.67 1.07 -26.64
N ARG A 48 20.89 1.25 -27.16
CA ARG A 48 21.16 1.38 -28.61
C ARG A 48 20.80 0.14 -29.43
N ASP A 49 20.85 -1.03 -28.81
CA ASP A 49 20.48 -2.30 -29.45
C ASP A 49 18.95 -2.47 -29.58
N TYR A 50 18.17 -1.66 -28.86
CA TYR A 50 16.71 -1.71 -28.84
C TYR A 50 16.07 -0.59 -29.66
N ILE A 51 16.64 0.62 -29.58
CA ILE A 51 16.17 1.77 -30.35
C ILE A 51 17.38 2.49 -30.95
N PRO A 52 17.28 2.98 -32.19
CA PRO A 52 18.35 3.76 -32.80
C PRO A 52 18.57 5.07 -32.03
N LEU A 53 19.79 5.30 -31.56
CA LEU A 53 20.19 6.46 -30.75
C LEU A 53 21.37 7.20 -31.40
N ASN A 54 21.40 8.52 -31.25
CA ASN A 54 22.64 9.28 -31.47
C ASN A 54 23.59 9.09 -30.30
N GLU A 55 24.89 9.11 -30.57
CA GLU A 55 25.91 9.07 -29.52
C GLU A 55 25.76 10.27 -28.54
N PRO A 56 26.18 10.12 -27.27
CA PRO A 56 26.14 11.19 -26.29
C PRO A 56 26.82 12.46 -26.79
N THR A 57 26.05 13.53 -26.91
CA THR A 57 26.53 14.82 -27.41
C THR A 57 26.70 15.81 -26.28
N TYR A 58 27.88 16.41 -26.17
CA TYR A 58 28.14 17.49 -25.21
C TYR A 58 27.37 18.76 -25.59
N GLY A 59 26.82 19.44 -24.59
CA GLY A 59 26.19 20.74 -24.74
C GLY A 59 26.45 21.66 -23.55
N ARG A 60 26.52 22.95 -23.84
CA ARG A 60 26.61 24.03 -22.85
C ARG A 60 25.39 24.95 -22.99
N VAL A 61 24.70 25.20 -21.89
CA VAL A 61 23.51 26.07 -21.84
C VAL A 61 23.79 27.23 -20.89
N ILE A 62 23.57 28.46 -21.36
CA ILE A 62 23.70 29.65 -20.50
C ILE A 62 22.56 29.63 -19.46
N GLU A 63 22.92 29.71 -18.18
CA GLU A 63 21.99 29.70 -17.06
C GLU A 63 22.45 30.74 -16.03
N GLU A 64 21.93 31.95 -16.15
CA GLU A 64 22.32 33.11 -15.32
C GLU A 64 22.11 32.88 -13.82
N ARG A 65 21.14 32.03 -13.46
CA ARG A 65 20.87 31.63 -12.07
C ARG A 65 22.02 30.85 -11.42
N LEU A 66 22.92 30.25 -12.21
CA LEU A 66 24.05 29.47 -11.71
C LEU A 66 25.24 30.39 -11.47
N ARG A 67 26.00 30.14 -10.40
CA ARG A 67 27.22 30.91 -10.09
C ARG A 67 28.24 30.94 -11.23
N LYS A 68 28.32 29.87 -12.03
CA LYS A 68 29.20 29.77 -13.21
C LYS A 68 28.63 30.45 -14.45
N GLY A 69 27.35 30.85 -14.46
CA GLY A 69 26.65 31.44 -15.60
C GLY A 69 26.22 30.44 -16.69
N TYR A 70 26.57 29.16 -16.57
CA TYR A 70 26.20 28.12 -17.52
C TYR A 70 26.10 26.73 -16.86
N SER A 71 25.38 25.82 -17.51
CA SER A 71 25.34 24.39 -17.21
C SER A 71 25.93 23.58 -18.36
N GLU A 72 26.57 22.46 -18.03
CA GLU A 72 27.17 21.52 -18.98
C GLU A 72 26.49 20.17 -18.87
N ARG A 73 26.16 19.57 -20.01
CA ARG A 73 25.39 18.32 -20.06
C ARG A 73 25.81 17.46 -21.24
N TYR A 74 25.54 16.17 -21.12
CA TYR A 74 25.49 15.26 -22.26
C TYR A 74 24.05 14.89 -22.55
N MET A 75 23.70 14.86 -23.83
CA MET A 75 22.36 14.54 -24.31
C MET A 75 22.42 13.36 -25.28
N VAL A 76 21.46 12.45 -25.12
CA VAL A 76 21.21 11.35 -26.06
C VAL A 76 19.77 11.49 -26.56
N GLN A 77 19.57 11.34 -27.86
CA GLN A 77 18.25 11.37 -28.49
C GLN A 77 18.10 10.22 -29.47
N SER A 78 16.94 9.59 -29.45
CA SER A 78 16.58 8.53 -30.39
C SER A 78 16.19 9.09 -31.75
N PHE A 79 16.40 8.27 -32.79
CA PHE A 79 15.63 8.42 -34.02
C PHE A 79 14.17 7.99 -33.78
N THR A 80 13.33 8.13 -34.79
CA THR A 80 11.94 7.68 -34.72
C THR A 80 11.89 6.16 -34.74
N HIS A 81 11.15 5.54 -33.82
CA HIS A 81 11.05 4.08 -33.71
C HIS A 81 9.66 3.69 -33.21
N GLU A 82 9.16 2.51 -33.62
CA GLU A 82 7.82 2.04 -33.24
C GLU A 82 7.64 1.91 -31.72
N TRP A 83 8.66 1.46 -30.99
CA TRP A 83 8.59 1.36 -29.53
C TRP A 83 8.54 2.73 -28.86
N VAL A 84 9.14 3.76 -29.46
CA VAL A 84 9.04 5.14 -28.96
C VAL A 84 7.63 5.68 -29.20
N ASP A 85 7.00 5.32 -30.33
CA ASP A 85 5.58 5.66 -30.59
C ASP A 85 4.66 5.01 -29.55
N GLN A 86 4.82 3.70 -29.30
CA GLN A 86 4.04 2.98 -28.30
C GLN A 86 4.23 3.55 -26.89
N LEU A 87 5.47 3.81 -26.49
CA LEU A 87 5.76 4.41 -25.18
C LEU A 87 5.18 5.83 -25.07
N TYR A 88 5.16 6.61 -26.15
CA TYR A 88 4.52 7.92 -26.16
C TYR A 88 3.01 7.80 -25.87
N ASP A 89 2.32 6.88 -26.54
CA ASP A 89 0.88 6.70 -26.35
C ASP A 89 0.52 6.21 -24.93
N ILE A 90 1.42 5.42 -24.33
CA ILE A 90 1.28 4.92 -22.95
C ILE A 90 1.55 6.02 -21.92
N TRP A 91 2.67 6.74 -22.04
CA TRP A 91 3.16 7.67 -21.03
C TRP A 91 2.64 9.09 -21.17
N TYR A 92 2.14 9.49 -22.33
CA TYR A 92 1.71 10.86 -22.60
C TYR A 92 0.22 10.93 -22.96
N PRO A 93 -0.70 10.41 -22.10
CA PRO A 93 -2.12 10.57 -22.34
C PRO A 93 -2.45 12.07 -22.40
N ASN A 94 -3.14 12.48 -23.46
CA ASN A 94 -3.44 13.89 -23.72
C ASN A 94 -2.20 14.78 -23.86
N LYS A 95 -1.08 14.23 -24.34
CA LYS A 95 0.20 14.92 -24.58
C LYS A 95 0.91 15.42 -23.31
N MET A 96 0.48 14.99 -22.13
CA MET A 96 1.14 15.26 -20.86
C MET A 96 1.63 13.96 -20.25
N LYS A 97 2.85 13.98 -19.69
CA LYS A 97 3.43 12.82 -19.03
C LYS A 97 2.55 12.42 -17.83
N ALA A 98 2.18 11.16 -17.74
CA ALA A 98 1.39 10.63 -16.63
C ALA A 98 1.86 9.22 -16.26
N ILE A 99 1.54 8.77 -15.04
CA ILE A 99 1.94 7.43 -14.56
C ILE A 99 1.10 6.32 -15.21
N PRO A 100 1.69 5.45 -16.07
CA PRO A 100 0.94 4.40 -16.74
C PRO A 100 0.86 3.13 -15.88
N ILE A 101 -0.08 3.09 -14.93
CA ILE A 101 -0.10 2.05 -13.88
C ILE A 101 -0.05 0.61 -14.43
N ASN A 102 -0.80 0.28 -15.49
CA ASN A 102 -0.77 -1.06 -16.10
C ASN A 102 0.61 -1.45 -16.65
N HIS A 103 1.34 -0.47 -17.18
CA HIS A 103 2.68 -0.69 -17.73
C HIS A 103 3.70 -0.91 -16.61
N LEU A 104 3.59 -0.15 -15.51
CA LEU A 104 4.43 -0.33 -14.31
C LEU A 104 4.15 -1.67 -13.62
N GLU A 105 2.89 -2.07 -13.46
CA GLU A 105 2.54 -3.38 -12.90
C GLU A 105 3.13 -4.54 -13.69
N ARG A 106 3.29 -4.38 -15.01
CA ARG A 106 3.82 -5.43 -15.87
C ARG A 106 5.35 -5.46 -15.92
N TYR A 107 6.00 -4.30 -16.02
CA TYR A 107 7.42 -4.23 -16.37
C TYR A 107 8.32 -3.51 -15.35
N PHE A 108 7.79 -2.98 -14.24
CA PHE A 108 8.63 -2.35 -13.22
C PHE A 108 9.38 -3.40 -12.40
N THR A 109 10.71 -3.37 -12.49
CA THR A 109 11.62 -4.33 -11.82
C THR A 109 12.66 -3.60 -10.96
N ALA A 110 13.49 -4.37 -10.23
CA ALA A 110 14.59 -3.81 -9.45
C ALA A 110 15.58 -3.01 -10.33
N GLU A 111 15.74 -3.39 -11.61
CA GLU A 111 16.52 -2.62 -12.58
C GLU A 111 15.84 -1.29 -12.92
N SER A 112 14.52 -1.26 -13.14
CA SER A 112 13.77 -0.01 -13.30
C SER A 112 13.96 0.93 -12.11
N LEU A 113 13.86 0.38 -10.91
CA LEU A 113 14.04 1.14 -9.67
C LEU A 113 15.46 1.70 -9.55
N ALA A 114 16.48 0.92 -9.90
CA ALA A 114 17.87 1.35 -9.88
C ALA A 114 18.15 2.45 -10.91
N TRP A 115 17.60 2.35 -12.12
CA TRP A 115 17.73 3.40 -13.13
C TRP A 115 17.04 4.70 -12.69
N TRP A 116 15.83 4.60 -12.16
CA TRP A 116 15.14 5.76 -11.60
C TRP A 116 15.91 6.39 -10.44
N TYR A 117 16.49 5.57 -9.55
CA TYR A 117 17.31 6.03 -8.43
C TYR A 117 18.61 6.71 -8.89
N GLN A 118 19.23 6.21 -9.95
CA GLN A 118 20.45 6.80 -10.52
C GLN A 118 20.19 8.16 -11.19
N ASP A 119 18.98 8.39 -11.70
CA ASP A 119 18.55 9.70 -12.20
C ASP A 119 18.13 10.60 -11.01
N ASP A 120 17.00 10.31 -10.38
CA ASP A 120 16.30 11.20 -9.44
C ASP A 120 16.46 10.85 -7.95
N GLY A 121 17.29 9.86 -7.64
CA GLY A 121 17.54 9.43 -6.27
C GLY A 121 18.60 10.23 -5.53
N HIS A 122 18.51 10.26 -4.20
CA HIS A 122 19.53 10.82 -3.33
C HIS A 122 19.66 10.02 -2.03
N LEU A 123 20.89 9.80 -1.58
CA LEU A 123 21.20 9.19 -0.29
C LEU A 123 21.76 10.25 0.66
N LYS A 124 20.93 10.74 1.59
CA LYS A 124 21.37 11.74 2.55
C LYS A 124 22.16 11.06 3.68
N LYS A 125 23.38 11.52 3.92
CA LYS A 125 24.26 11.08 5.00
C LYS A 125 24.55 12.26 5.93
N ASN A 126 24.71 12.00 7.22
CA ASN A 126 25.20 13.00 8.18
C ASN A 126 26.72 13.19 8.04
N LYS A 127 27.30 14.08 8.86
CA LYS A 127 28.75 14.37 8.84
C LYS A 127 29.62 13.15 9.17
N ASP A 128 29.09 12.20 9.92
CA ASP A 128 29.77 10.96 10.32
C ASP A 128 29.59 9.82 9.29
N GLY A 129 28.97 10.11 8.14
CA GLY A 129 28.71 9.13 7.08
C GLY A 129 27.53 8.20 7.35
N VAL A 130 26.78 8.40 8.43
CA VAL A 130 25.57 7.63 8.76
C VAL A 130 24.44 8.06 7.83
N VAL A 131 23.80 7.08 7.19
CA VAL A 131 22.65 7.33 6.32
C VAL A 131 21.46 7.81 7.15
N GLU A 132 20.91 8.98 6.82
CA GLU A 132 19.74 9.55 7.48
C GLU A 132 18.44 9.20 6.76
N LYS A 133 18.44 9.32 5.43
CA LYS A 133 17.27 9.07 4.59
C LYS A 133 17.65 8.83 3.14
N LEU A 134 16.79 8.08 2.44
CA LEU A 134 16.79 7.95 0.99
C LEU A 134 15.65 8.79 0.42
N VAL A 135 15.89 9.47 -0.69
CA VAL A 135 14.93 10.36 -1.36
C VAL A 135 14.84 9.96 -2.83
N LEU A 136 13.62 9.95 -3.38
CA LEU A 136 13.34 9.98 -4.81
C LEU A 136 12.62 11.30 -5.10
N SER A 137 13.18 12.10 -6.00
CA SER A 137 12.53 13.32 -6.48
C SER A 137 11.32 12.97 -7.34
N THR A 138 10.14 13.42 -6.90
CA THR A 138 8.83 13.11 -7.50
C THR A 138 7.90 14.31 -7.50
N GLU A 139 8.47 15.51 -7.39
CA GLU A 139 7.76 16.78 -7.31
C GLU A 139 7.02 17.12 -8.62
N CYS A 140 7.48 16.54 -9.74
CA CYS A 140 6.89 16.70 -11.07
C CYS A 140 5.56 15.96 -11.26
N TRP A 141 5.24 14.99 -10.40
CA TRP A 141 4.01 14.20 -10.47
C TRP A 141 2.89 14.84 -9.64
N THR A 142 1.62 14.50 -9.90
CA THR A 142 0.51 14.92 -9.03
C THR A 142 0.48 14.14 -7.71
N ASP A 143 -0.37 14.55 -6.76
CA ASP A 143 -0.55 13.80 -5.51
C ASP A 143 -1.14 12.39 -5.80
N GLU A 144 -2.07 12.27 -6.74
CA GLU A 144 -2.63 10.98 -7.15
C GLU A 144 -1.57 10.07 -7.77
N GLU A 145 -0.72 10.62 -8.65
CA GLU A 145 0.35 9.89 -9.30
C GLU A 145 1.43 9.43 -8.32
N ARG A 146 1.77 10.25 -7.31
CA ARG A 146 2.65 9.84 -6.22
C ARG A 146 2.06 8.69 -5.41
N GLU A 147 0.75 8.67 -5.18
CA GLU A 147 0.10 7.53 -4.52
C GLU A 147 0.14 6.26 -5.38
N LEU A 148 0.04 6.37 -6.71
CA LEU A 148 0.26 5.24 -7.62
C LEU A 148 1.73 4.75 -7.59
N LEU A 149 2.70 5.66 -7.51
CA LEU A 149 4.11 5.29 -7.36
C LEU A 149 4.39 4.58 -6.03
N LYS A 150 3.83 5.07 -4.91
CA LYS A 150 3.91 4.39 -3.61
C LYS A 150 3.29 3.00 -3.68
N TYR A 151 2.15 2.87 -4.35
CA TYR A 151 1.51 1.57 -4.58
C TYR A 151 2.43 0.62 -5.34
N ILE A 152 3.04 1.04 -6.46
CA ILE A 152 3.95 0.19 -7.24
C ILE A 152 5.20 -0.20 -6.45
N LEU A 153 5.82 0.74 -5.73
CA LEU A 153 7.00 0.46 -4.89
C LEU A 153 6.70 -0.56 -3.81
N ASN A 154 5.49 -0.50 -3.23
CA ASN A 154 5.03 -1.46 -2.24
C ASN A 154 4.64 -2.80 -2.88
N LEU A 155 3.89 -2.80 -3.98
CA LEU A 155 3.49 -4.02 -4.69
C LEU A 155 4.70 -4.85 -5.13
N LYS A 156 5.72 -4.18 -5.70
CA LYS A 156 6.88 -4.85 -6.28
C LYS A 156 7.96 -5.19 -5.27
N PHE A 157 8.13 -4.35 -4.25
CA PHE A 157 9.28 -4.44 -3.35
C PHE A 157 8.92 -4.35 -1.87
N ASN A 158 7.65 -4.24 -1.49
CA ASN A 158 7.21 -4.08 -0.09
C ASN A 158 7.97 -2.93 0.62
N LEU A 159 8.19 -1.83 -0.12
CA LEU A 159 8.79 -0.60 0.37
C LEU A 159 7.69 0.46 0.62
N LEU A 160 7.68 1.01 1.82
CA LEU A 160 6.68 1.96 2.30
C LEU A 160 7.27 3.38 2.31
N PHE A 161 7.20 4.03 1.15
CA PHE A 161 7.65 5.41 1.01
C PHE A 161 6.67 6.41 1.65
N SER A 162 7.24 7.42 2.31
CA SER A 162 6.53 8.60 2.82
C SER A 162 6.65 9.77 1.84
N VAL A 163 5.77 10.78 1.96
CA VAL A 163 5.85 12.03 1.17
C VAL A 163 6.29 13.16 2.10
N ASP A 164 7.31 13.96 1.71
CA ASP A 164 7.68 15.16 2.47
C ASP A 164 6.93 16.42 2.02
N GLY A 165 7.17 17.54 2.72
CA GLY A 165 6.58 18.84 2.37
C GLY A 165 7.03 19.39 1.01
N GLN A 166 8.10 18.86 0.42
CA GLN A 166 8.52 19.19 -0.95
C GLN A 166 7.89 18.26 -1.99
N LYS A 167 6.97 17.37 -1.58
CA LYS A 167 6.29 16.43 -2.47
C LYS A 167 7.22 15.38 -3.10
N ARG A 168 8.25 14.96 -2.36
CA ARG A 168 9.16 13.86 -2.74
C ARG A 168 8.79 12.56 -2.06
N LEU A 169 9.27 11.42 -2.56
CA LEU A 169 9.17 10.13 -1.87
C LEU A 169 10.42 9.85 -1.02
N LEU A 170 10.24 9.41 0.23
CA LEU A 170 11.34 9.18 1.16
C LEU A 170 11.21 7.88 1.97
N LEU A 171 12.37 7.28 2.24
CA LEU A 171 12.58 6.29 3.28
C LEU A 171 13.47 6.88 4.37
N TYR A 172 13.00 6.85 5.62
CA TYR A 172 13.78 7.21 6.82
C TYR A 172 14.27 5.98 7.58
N ASP A 173 13.55 4.88 7.39
CA ASP A 173 13.73 3.66 8.13
C ASP A 173 14.96 2.89 7.63
N GLN A 174 15.90 2.58 8.53
CA GLN A 174 17.17 1.94 8.16
C GLN A 174 16.99 0.54 7.59
N LEU A 175 15.94 -0.20 7.97
CA LEU A 175 15.67 -1.52 7.39
C LEU A 175 15.25 -1.38 5.94
N GLN A 176 14.30 -0.47 5.67
CA GLN A 176 13.83 -0.20 4.31
C GLN A 176 14.93 0.41 3.42
N ILE A 177 15.75 1.32 3.95
CA ILE A 177 16.87 1.90 3.20
C ILE A 177 17.89 0.81 2.84
N ASN A 178 18.30 -0.02 3.79
CA ASN A 178 19.26 -1.09 3.51
C ASN A 178 18.70 -2.10 2.52
N TYR A 179 17.42 -2.46 2.67
CA TYR A 179 16.76 -3.35 1.74
C TYR A 179 16.63 -2.74 0.34
N PHE A 180 16.25 -1.46 0.22
CA PHE A 180 16.27 -0.73 -1.04
C PHE A 180 17.65 -0.78 -1.70
N LEU A 181 18.71 -0.47 -0.94
CA LEU A 181 20.07 -0.43 -1.48
C LEU A 181 20.53 -1.82 -1.95
N GLN A 182 20.15 -2.89 -1.25
CA GLN A 182 20.40 -4.28 -1.69
C GLN A 182 19.65 -4.62 -2.99
N LEU A 183 18.41 -4.14 -3.15
CA LEU A 183 17.63 -4.38 -4.36
C LEU A 183 18.25 -3.73 -5.60
N VAL A 184 18.77 -2.51 -5.46
CA VAL A 184 19.31 -1.74 -6.59
C VAL A 184 20.79 -2.02 -6.86
N GLU A 185 21.55 -2.47 -5.86
CA GLU A 185 23.01 -2.70 -5.92
C GLU A 185 23.49 -3.42 -7.19
N PRO A 186 22.86 -4.51 -7.67
CA PRO A 186 23.31 -5.20 -8.87
C PRO A 186 23.30 -4.35 -10.16
N TRP A 187 22.60 -3.23 -10.16
CA TRP A 187 22.34 -2.37 -11.32
C TRP A 187 22.95 -0.97 -11.19
N MET A 188 23.62 -0.68 -10.07
CA MET A 188 24.26 0.61 -9.80
C MET A 188 25.58 0.75 -10.55
N GLN A 189 25.78 1.87 -11.24
CA GLN A 189 27.05 2.16 -11.90
C GLN A 189 28.09 2.73 -10.93
N PRO A 190 29.40 2.43 -11.10
CA PRO A 190 30.45 2.95 -10.22
C PRO A 190 30.48 4.48 -10.09
N VAL A 191 30.19 5.22 -11.17
CA VAL A 191 30.08 6.70 -11.14
C VAL A 191 29.01 7.20 -10.16
N MET A 192 28.04 6.35 -9.82
CA MET A 192 26.96 6.63 -8.87
C MET A 192 27.31 6.27 -7.42
N ILE A 193 28.59 6.08 -7.08
CA ILE A 193 29.05 5.70 -5.72
C ILE A 193 28.52 6.59 -4.60
N ARG A 194 28.29 7.88 -4.87
CA ARG A 194 27.69 8.83 -3.92
C ARG A 194 26.28 8.42 -3.45
N LYS A 195 25.55 7.66 -4.27
CA LYS A 195 24.21 7.12 -4.01
C LYS A 195 24.25 5.70 -3.43
N MET A 196 25.43 5.10 -3.28
CA MET A 196 25.58 3.72 -2.79
C MET A 196 25.80 3.65 -1.28
N LYS A 197 25.56 2.45 -0.73
CA LYS A 197 25.84 2.14 0.67
C LYS A 197 27.33 2.27 0.93
N THR A 198 27.70 3.06 1.93
CA THR A 198 29.06 3.10 2.49
C THR A 198 29.09 2.32 3.79
N ALA A 199 30.26 1.85 4.22
CA ALA A 199 30.41 1.22 5.52
C ALA A 199 29.97 2.21 6.62
N SER A 200 28.86 1.93 7.29
CA SER A 200 28.36 2.76 8.39
C SER A 200 29.18 2.50 9.65
N PRO A 201 29.52 3.53 10.44
CA PRO A 201 30.22 3.35 11.70
C PRO A 201 29.38 2.52 12.68
N TYR A 202 30.04 1.60 13.38
CA TYR A 202 29.40 0.61 14.25
C TYR A 202 28.96 1.22 15.58
N LYS A 203 27.70 1.00 15.98
CA LYS A 203 27.27 1.27 17.36
C LYS A 203 27.65 0.09 18.24
N THR A 204 28.53 0.33 19.21
CA THR A 204 28.91 -0.64 20.24
C THR A 204 27.69 -1.12 21.03
N ILE A 205 27.76 -2.35 21.52
CA ILE A 205 26.71 -2.96 22.35
C ILE A 205 27.16 -2.85 23.80
N ALA A 206 26.31 -2.24 24.64
CA ALA A 206 26.55 -2.18 26.07
C ALA A 206 26.47 -3.59 26.68
N LYS A 207 27.37 -3.90 27.63
CA LYS A 207 27.39 -5.19 28.33
C LYS A 207 26.04 -5.51 28.99
N ARG A 208 25.40 -4.51 29.59
CA ARG A 208 24.03 -4.58 30.15
C ARG A 208 23.11 -3.69 29.33
N THR A 209 21.97 -4.22 28.93
CA THR A 209 20.99 -3.50 28.10
C THR A 209 19.56 -3.92 28.45
N THR A 210 18.58 -3.20 27.94
CA THR A 210 17.16 -3.56 28.00
C THR A 210 16.71 -4.04 26.64
N ILE A 211 16.21 -5.27 26.56
CA ILE A 211 15.58 -5.81 25.36
C ILE A 211 14.07 -5.75 25.54
N LYS A 212 13.37 -5.25 24.52
CA LYS A 212 11.91 -5.31 24.44
C LYS A 212 11.50 -6.42 23.49
N LEU A 213 10.66 -7.34 23.93
CA LEU A 213 10.11 -8.45 23.13
C LEU A 213 8.60 -8.49 23.27
N SER A 214 7.92 -9.12 22.33
CA SER A 214 6.47 -9.28 22.39
C SER A 214 6.01 -9.97 23.69
N ALA A 215 4.90 -9.48 24.24
CA ALA A 215 4.38 -9.89 25.54
C ALA A 215 3.93 -11.36 25.60
N HIS A 216 3.66 -11.99 24.45
CA HIS A 216 3.28 -13.40 24.35
C HIS A 216 4.46 -14.35 24.53
N TYR A 217 5.71 -13.87 24.44
CA TYR A 217 6.88 -14.69 24.75
C TYR A 217 6.97 -14.94 26.25
N GLN A 218 6.89 -16.20 26.64
CA GLN A 218 7.06 -16.63 28.04
C GLN A 218 8.55 -16.83 28.34
N ILE A 219 9.15 -15.90 29.08
CA ILE A 219 10.60 -15.89 29.36
C ILE A 219 10.83 -15.88 30.87
N LEU A 220 11.32 -17.00 31.41
CA LEU A 220 11.58 -17.16 32.86
C LEU A 220 13.00 -16.71 33.26
N LYS A 221 14.02 -17.04 32.46
CA LYS A 221 15.43 -16.68 32.69
C LYS A 221 15.95 -15.83 31.54
N PRO A 222 15.65 -14.51 31.49
CA PRO A 222 15.84 -13.70 30.30
C PRO A 222 17.26 -13.69 29.76
N THR A 223 18.26 -13.43 30.61
CA THR A 223 19.67 -13.40 30.18
C THR A 223 20.13 -14.74 29.58
N ALA A 224 19.86 -15.85 30.26
CA ALA A 224 20.31 -17.17 29.80
C ALA A 224 19.60 -17.59 28.51
N HIS A 225 18.27 -17.45 28.48
CA HIS A 225 17.44 -17.85 27.34
C HIS A 225 17.75 -17.02 26.08
N ILE A 226 17.86 -15.69 26.21
CA ILE A 226 18.15 -14.81 25.09
C ILE A 226 19.54 -15.10 24.49
N ASN A 227 20.56 -15.27 25.32
CA ASN A 227 21.91 -15.56 24.81
C ASN A 227 21.97 -16.92 24.11
N ASP A 228 21.31 -17.95 24.65
CA ASP A 228 21.23 -19.27 24.03
C ASP A 228 20.57 -19.22 22.64
N LEU A 229 19.44 -18.52 22.50
CA LEU A 229 18.82 -18.31 21.18
C LEU A 229 19.71 -17.50 20.23
N LEU A 230 20.35 -16.44 20.72
CA LEU A 230 21.27 -15.66 19.88
C LEU A 230 22.46 -16.49 19.40
N HIS A 231 23.07 -17.31 20.25
CA HIS A 231 24.15 -18.24 19.86
C HIS A 231 23.71 -19.17 18.73
N ARG A 232 22.46 -19.62 18.74
CA ARG A 232 21.90 -20.52 17.73
C ARG A 232 21.54 -19.82 16.42
N TYR A 233 20.94 -18.61 16.47
CA TYR A 233 20.25 -18.03 15.31
C TYR A 233 20.85 -16.72 14.79
N VAL A 234 21.75 -16.03 15.52
CA VAL A 234 22.25 -14.71 15.09
C VAL A 234 23.00 -14.77 13.76
N LYS A 235 23.75 -15.86 13.52
CA LYS A 235 24.58 -16.03 12.32
C LYS A 235 23.77 -16.38 11.06
N LEU A 236 22.50 -16.77 11.21
CA LEU A 236 21.66 -17.05 10.06
C LEU A 236 21.40 -15.76 9.25
N PRO A 237 21.54 -15.81 7.91
CA PRO A 237 21.26 -14.66 7.07
C PRO A 237 19.78 -14.28 7.17
N ILE A 238 19.49 -12.99 7.00
CA ILE A 238 18.11 -12.52 6.85
C ILE A 238 17.85 -12.42 5.36
N THR A 239 16.87 -13.19 4.90
CA THR A 239 16.36 -13.22 3.54
C THR A 239 15.51 -11.98 3.23
N SER A 240 15.27 -11.70 1.95
CA SER A 240 14.41 -10.59 1.55
C SER A 240 12.98 -10.75 2.07
N SER A 241 12.42 -11.96 2.11
CA SER A 241 11.09 -12.21 2.66
C SER A 241 11.01 -11.89 4.16
N GLU A 242 12.08 -12.16 4.92
CA GLU A 242 12.18 -11.82 6.34
C GLU A 242 12.33 -10.30 6.55
N GLN A 243 13.08 -9.60 5.70
CA GLN A 243 13.11 -8.12 5.72
C GLN A 243 11.72 -7.55 5.46
N GLN A 244 11.01 -8.08 4.47
CA GLN A 244 9.64 -7.66 4.17
C GLN A 244 8.69 -7.91 5.34
N ARG A 245 8.80 -9.05 6.03
CA ARG A 245 8.05 -9.32 7.28
C ARG A 245 8.32 -8.26 8.33
N TRP A 246 9.59 -7.89 8.55
CA TRP A 246 9.94 -6.87 9.52
C TRP A 246 9.42 -5.47 9.16
N ILE A 247 9.43 -5.12 7.87
CA ILE A 247 8.81 -3.86 7.40
C ILE A 247 7.34 -3.80 7.79
N ARG A 248 6.60 -4.91 7.62
CA ARG A 248 5.19 -5.01 8.02
C ARG A 248 5.04 -4.95 9.54
N LYS A 249 5.80 -5.75 10.27
CA LYS A 249 5.76 -5.79 11.73
C LYS A 249 6.00 -4.42 12.38
N ARG A 250 6.88 -3.57 11.81
CA ARG A 250 7.09 -2.19 12.29
C ARG A 250 5.87 -1.28 12.18
N THR A 251 4.90 -1.62 11.33
CA THR A 251 3.64 -0.88 11.18
C THR A 251 2.54 -1.36 12.13
N GLU A 252 2.75 -2.49 12.79
CA GLU A 252 1.74 -3.13 13.63
C GLU A 252 1.91 -2.73 15.10
N PRO A 253 0.81 -2.45 15.82
CA PRO A 253 0.85 -2.27 17.26
C PRO A 253 1.09 -3.62 17.95
N GLU A 254 2.09 -3.69 18.81
CA GLU A 254 2.39 -4.89 19.59
C GLU A 254 2.66 -4.53 21.05
N GLU A 255 2.11 -5.33 21.96
CA GLU A 255 2.40 -5.21 23.38
C GLU A 255 3.78 -5.78 23.67
N MET A 256 4.66 -4.98 24.29
CA MET A 256 6.06 -5.35 24.51
C MET A 256 6.38 -5.45 26.00
N LYS A 257 7.06 -6.53 26.39
CA LYS A 257 7.67 -6.71 27.71
C LYS A 257 9.16 -6.36 27.65
N SER A 258 9.63 -5.66 28.69
CA SER A 258 11.03 -5.23 28.79
C SER A 258 11.82 -6.16 29.72
N TYR A 259 13.00 -6.58 29.28
CA TYR A 259 13.90 -7.45 30.01
C TYR A 259 15.28 -6.83 30.12
N GLN A 260 15.77 -6.65 31.35
CA GLN A 260 17.14 -6.20 31.56
C GLN A 260 18.08 -7.40 31.52
N ILE A 261 19.03 -7.42 30.58
CA ILE A 261 19.91 -8.56 30.35
C ILE A 261 21.36 -8.14 30.20
N SER A 262 22.26 -9.13 30.28
CA SER A 262 23.64 -8.99 29.79
C SER A 262 23.83 -9.82 28.53
N ILE A 263 24.36 -9.21 27.47
CA ILE A 263 24.66 -9.93 26.22
C ILE A 263 26.08 -10.49 26.33
N ASP A 264 26.25 -11.74 25.91
CA ASP A 264 27.56 -12.36 25.85
C ASP A 264 28.47 -11.60 24.85
N SER A 265 29.66 -11.22 25.31
CA SER A 265 30.66 -10.53 24.52
C SER A 265 31.02 -11.27 23.23
N ALA A 266 30.95 -12.60 23.21
CA ALA A 266 31.22 -13.41 22.02
C ALA A 266 30.23 -13.14 20.87
N LEU A 267 29.03 -12.63 21.17
CA LEU A 267 27.98 -12.36 20.19
C LEU A 267 28.05 -10.94 19.60
N HIS A 268 28.84 -10.04 20.19
CA HIS A 268 28.80 -8.61 19.86
C HIS A 268 29.08 -8.34 18.38
N ASN A 269 30.12 -8.97 17.82
CA ASN A 269 30.51 -8.76 16.42
C ASN A 269 29.42 -9.24 15.45
N GLU A 270 28.83 -10.40 15.70
CA GLU A 270 27.76 -10.95 14.85
C GLU A 270 26.50 -10.09 14.89
N ILE A 271 26.11 -9.62 16.08
CA ILE A 271 24.96 -8.73 16.21
C ILE A 271 25.23 -7.40 15.49
N ILE A 272 26.41 -6.81 15.68
CA ILE A 272 26.79 -5.55 15.02
C ILE A 272 26.77 -5.71 13.50
N LYS A 273 27.34 -6.81 12.97
CA LYS A 273 27.34 -7.12 11.55
C LYS A 273 25.91 -7.27 11.02
N LYS A 274 25.07 -8.06 11.70
CA LYS A 274 23.67 -8.28 11.31
C LYS A 274 22.90 -6.97 11.24
N ARG A 275 23.00 -6.13 12.28
CA ARG A 275 22.34 -4.81 12.33
C ARG A 275 22.82 -3.87 11.22
N SER A 276 24.12 -3.86 10.92
CA SER A 276 24.67 -3.01 9.85
C SER A 276 24.22 -3.45 8.46
N MET A 277 24.14 -4.76 8.23
CA MET A 277 23.68 -5.32 6.95
C MET A 277 22.19 -5.07 6.73
N THR A 278 21.36 -5.25 7.76
CA THR A 278 19.89 -5.28 7.60
C THR A 278 19.18 -4.03 8.05
N GLY A 279 19.76 -3.20 8.92
CA GLY A 279 19.06 -2.07 9.55
C GLY A 279 18.11 -2.47 10.69
N LEU A 280 18.16 -3.74 11.14
CA LEU A 280 17.47 -4.15 12.35
C LEU A 280 18.09 -3.53 13.60
N THR A 281 17.25 -3.26 14.58
CA THR A 281 17.64 -2.87 15.94
C THR A 281 18.09 -4.10 16.73
N LEU A 282 18.67 -3.87 17.91
CA LEU A 282 19.06 -4.97 18.79
C LEU A 282 17.85 -5.80 19.24
N ASN A 283 16.72 -5.15 19.56
CA ASN A 283 15.49 -5.83 19.96
C ASN A 283 15.01 -6.78 18.86
N GLU A 284 15.00 -6.30 17.62
CA GLU A 284 14.53 -7.08 16.48
C GLU A 284 15.48 -8.22 16.10
N VAL A 285 16.80 -8.06 16.31
CA VAL A 285 17.74 -9.18 16.14
C VAL A 285 17.48 -10.28 17.19
N VAL A 286 17.18 -9.91 18.43
CA VAL A 286 16.80 -10.88 19.46
C VAL A 286 15.48 -11.53 19.10
N GLU A 287 14.47 -10.74 18.76
CA GLU A 287 13.14 -11.24 18.40
C GLU A 287 13.16 -12.10 17.14
N GLU A 288 14.06 -11.82 16.19
CA GLU A 288 14.30 -12.69 15.05
C GLU A 288 14.77 -14.08 15.50
N ALA A 289 15.67 -14.15 16.49
CA ALA A 289 16.11 -15.44 17.03
C ALA A 289 14.96 -16.21 17.69
N PHE A 290 14.04 -15.52 18.38
CA PHE A 290 12.82 -16.14 18.91
C PHE A 290 11.90 -16.64 17.78
N PHE A 291 11.68 -15.82 16.75
CA PHE A 291 10.87 -16.18 15.61
C PHE A 291 11.43 -17.44 14.92
N GLN A 292 12.73 -17.48 14.63
CA GLN A 292 13.40 -18.63 14.01
C GLN A 292 13.30 -19.89 14.87
N HIS A 293 13.38 -19.74 16.19
CA HIS A 293 13.17 -20.84 17.12
C HIS A 293 11.72 -21.36 17.06
N GLN A 294 10.73 -20.48 17.08
CA GLN A 294 9.31 -20.84 17.01
C GLN A 294 8.91 -21.44 15.67
N GLN A 295 9.54 -21.05 14.56
CA GLN A 295 9.31 -21.71 13.26
C GLN A 295 9.69 -23.19 13.32
N ARG A 296 10.77 -23.53 14.02
CA ARG A 296 11.24 -24.90 14.15
C ARG A 296 10.53 -25.68 15.26
N TYR A 297 10.14 -24.98 16.31
CA TYR A 297 9.46 -25.55 17.48
C TYR A 297 8.23 -24.71 17.85
N PRO A 298 7.13 -24.81 17.07
CA PRO A 298 5.92 -24.06 17.34
C PRO A 298 5.33 -24.42 18.71
N GLN A 299 4.96 -23.41 19.49
CA GLN A 299 4.27 -23.61 20.75
C GLN A 299 2.81 -24.05 20.52
N VAL A 300 2.28 -24.89 21.41
CA VAL A 300 0.86 -25.26 21.35
C VAL A 300 0.02 -24.13 21.91
N ILE A 301 -0.85 -23.53 21.09
CA ILE A 301 -1.79 -22.48 21.50
C ILE A 301 -2.93 -23.09 22.32
N ARG A 302 -3.00 -22.74 23.61
CA ARG A 302 -4.04 -23.23 24.53
C ARG A 302 -5.05 -22.15 24.87
N LEU A 303 -4.59 -20.91 25.03
CA LEU A 303 -5.36 -19.75 25.45
C LEU A 303 -5.14 -18.57 24.49
N GLU A 304 -5.99 -17.54 24.63
CA GLU A 304 -5.86 -16.30 23.85
C GLU A 304 -4.54 -15.55 24.14
N GLU A 305 -3.90 -15.78 25.29
CA GLU A 305 -2.62 -15.17 25.65
C GLU A 305 -1.42 -15.80 24.92
N ASP A 306 -1.57 -17.01 24.39
CA ASP A 306 -0.50 -17.76 23.71
C ASP A 306 -0.28 -17.28 22.25
N ILE A 307 -1.11 -16.36 21.78
CA ILE A 307 -1.09 -15.84 20.41
C ILE A 307 -1.09 -14.30 20.44
N GLY A 308 -0.35 -13.68 19.52
CA GLY A 308 -0.19 -12.22 19.48
C GLY A 308 -1.51 -11.48 19.24
N LEU A 309 -1.57 -10.20 19.63
CA LEU A 309 -2.79 -9.40 19.47
C LEU A 309 -3.22 -9.28 18.01
N THR A 310 -2.30 -8.93 17.10
CA THR A 310 -2.59 -8.86 15.65
C THR A 310 -3.06 -10.20 15.11
N GLN A 311 -2.41 -11.29 15.51
CA GLN A 311 -2.78 -12.65 15.11
C GLN A 311 -4.21 -13.00 15.54
N LYS A 312 -4.61 -12.65 16.77
CA LYS A 312 -6.00 -12.83 17.23
C LYS A 312 -6.99 -12.06 16.37
N GLN A 313 -6.70 -10.79 16.10
CA GLN A 313 -7.58 -9.91 15.33
C GLN A 313 -7.75 -10.41 13.89
N VAL A 314 -6.65 -10.84 13.25
CA VAL A 314 -6.69 -11.45 11.91
C VAL A 314 -7.41 -12.79 11.94
N LEU A 315 -7.15 -13.66 12.91
CA LEU A 315 -7.82 -14.94 13.03
C LEU A 315 -9.34 -14.79 13.19
N ILE A 316 -9.81 -13.84 14.02
CA ILE A 316 -11.24 -13.55 14.18
C ILE A 316 -11.85 -13.07 12.86
N GLY A 317 -11.21 -12.09 12.20
CA GLY A 317 -11.67 -11.58 10.91
C GLY A 317 -11.72 -12.67 9.83
N SER A 318 -10.73 -13.56 9.84
CA SER A 318 -10.63 -14.68 8.90
C SER A 318 -11.70 -15.75 9.17
N ILE A 319 -11.99 -16.10 10.43
CA ILE A 319 -13.08 -17.05 10.76
C ILE A 319 -14.46 -16.47 10.40
N LEU A 320 -14.67 -15.17 10.59
CA LEU A 320 -15.89 -14.51 10.14
C LEU A 320 -16.04 -14.54 8.61
N GLY A 321 -14.91 -14.43 7.91
CA GLY A 321 -14.83 -14.49 6.45
C GLY A 321 -14.67 -15.91 5.90
N ASP A 322 -13.61 -16.12 5.11
CA ASP A 322 -13.35 -17.35 4.35
C ASP A 322 -12.94 -18.56 5.21
N GLY A 323 -12.42 -18.30 6.41
CA GLY A 323 -11.83 -19.30 7.30
C GLY A 323 -12.86 -20.15 8.03
N MET A 324 -12.50 -21.41 8.30
CA MET A 324 -13.34 -22.37 9.00
C MET A 324 -12.59 -23.08 10.13
N LEU A 325 -13.31 -23.42 11.20
CA LEU A 325 -12.80 -24.28 12.27
C LEU A 325 -13.48 -25.65 12.16
N GLU A 326 -12.69 -26.67 11.84
CA GLU A 326 -13.20 -28.01 11.56
C GLU A 326 -12.73 -29.01 12.61
N ASP A 327 -13.65 -29.86 13.06
CA ASP A 327 -13.33 -30.99 13.93
C ASP A 327 -12.93 -32.21 13.08
N SER A 328 -11.75 -32.75 13.32
CA SER A 328 -11.31 -34.03 12.76
C SER A 328 -11.32 -35.11 13.86
N PRO A 329 -12.07 -36.22 13.67
CA PRO A 329 -12.02 -37.33 14.61
C PRO A 329 -10.65 -38.00 14.53
N THR A 330 -10.07 -38.34 15.69
CA THR A 330 -8.86 -39.17 15.75
C THR A 330 -9.10 -40.39 16.61
N LEU A 331 -8.62 -41.53 16.13
CA LEU A 331 -8.78 -42.84 16.79
C LEU A 331 -8.16 -42.87 18.20
N THR A 332 -7.20 -41.97 18.50
CA THR A 332 -6.37 -42.03 19.72
C THR A 332 -6.50 -40.82 20.64
N TYR A 333 -6.92 -39.64 20.14
CA TYR A 333 -6.88 -38.38 20.88
C TYR A 333 -8.22 -37.63 20.94
N GLY A 334 -9.31 -38.25 20.49
CA GLY A 334 -10.64 -37.62 20.41
C GLY A 334 -10.77 -36.62 19.25
N LEU A 335 -11.64 -35.61 19.41
CA LEU A 335 -11.88 -34.54 18.42
C LEU A 335 -10.77 -33.49 18.46
N LYS A 336 -10.01 -33.38 17.37
CA LYS A 336 -9.03 -32.31 17.10
C LYS A 336 -9.71 -31.20 16.33
N CYS A 337 -9.38 -29.94 16.61
CA CYS A 337 -9.96 -28.79 15.92
C CYS A 337 -8.86 -27.96 15.25
N ASN A 338 -8.99 -27.76 13.94
CA ASN A 338 -8.02 -27.08 13.09
C ASN A 338 -8.66 -25.91 12.36
N TYR A 339 -7.84 -24.94 11.95
CA TYR A 339 -8.23 -23.88 11.02
C TYR A 339 -7.98 -24.31 9.58
N HIS A 340 -8.93 -24.04 8.68
CA HIS A 340 -8.85 -24.36 7.25
C HIS A 340 -9.44 -23.22 6.41
N GLU A 341 -8.85 -22.95 5.25
CA GLU A 341 -9.32 -21.90 4.33
C GLU A 341 -8.94 -22.18 2.86
N HIS A 342 -9.94 -22.41 2.02
CA HIS A 342 -9.77 -22.60 0.58
C HIS A 342 -9.65 -21.27 -0.17
N PHE A 343 -8.88 -21.24 -1.25
CA PHE A 343 -8.73 -20.04 -2.06
C PHE A 343 -8.28 -20.34 -3.50
N GLY A 344 -8.53 -19.40 -4.41
CA GLY A 344 -8.06 -19.49 -5.80
C GLY A 344 -6.68 -18.86 -5.97
N MET A 345 -5.92 -19.28 -6.99
CA MET A 345 -4.54 -18.81 -7.23
C MET A 345 -4.37 -17.29 -7.33
N ASN A 346 -5.40 -16.57 -7.81
CA ASN A 346 -5.41 -15.11 -7.87
C ASN A 346 -5.35 -14.45 -6.47
N GLN A 347 -5.63 -15.19 -5.40
CA GLN A 347 -5.57 -14.74 -4.01
C GLN A 347 -4.31 -15.22 -3.27
N LEU A 348 -3.38 -15.90 -3.95
CA LEU A 348 -2.20 -16.50 -3.32
C LEU A 348 -1.40 -15.48 -2.49
N GLU A 349 -1.14 -14.29 -3.03
CA GLU A 349 -0.37 -13.26 -2.32
C GLU A 349 -1.07 -12.78 -1.04
N TYR A 350 -2.40 -12.66 -1.07
CA TYR A 350 -3.18 -12.33 0.12
C TYR A 350 -3.18 -13.47 1.14
N ARG A 351 -3.26 -14.72 0.69
CA ARG A 351 -3.13 -15.88 1.57
C ARG A 351 -1.73 -15.97 2.18
N GLN A 352 -0.69 -15.63 1.42
CA GLN A 352 0.68 -15.55 1.93
C GLN A 352 0.80 -14.45 3.00
N TRP A 353 0.10 -13.32 2.81
CA TRP A 353 0.00 -12.31 3.85
C TRP A 353 -0.62 -12.87 5.14
N LYS A 354 -1.74 -13.60 5.07
CA LYS A 354 -2.36 -14.24 6.26
C LYS A 354 -1.44 -15.26 6.92
N VAL A 355 -0.79 -16.13 6.13
CA VAL A 355 0.20 -17.10 6.63
C VAL A 355 1.35 -16.41 7.34
N ASN A 356 1.87 -15.30 6.80
CA ASN A 356 2.96 -14.55 7.41
C ASN A 356 2.54 -13.91 8.74
N VAL A 357 1.34 -13.34 8.82
CA VAL A 357 0.81 -12.79 10.09
C VAL A 357 0.63 -13.91 11.11
N MET A 358 0.06 -15.05 10.69
CA MET A 358 -0.26 -16.19 11.56
C MET A 358 0.91 -17.14 11.81
N ALA A 359 2.11 -16.82 11.33
CA ALA A 359 3.29 -17.66 11.50
C ALA A 359 3.64 -17.84 13.00
N PRO A 360 4.04 -19.05 13.45
CA PRO A 360 4.26 -20.28 12.68
C PRO A 360 3.01 -21.18 12.48
N TYR A 361 1.83 -20.72 12.89
CA TYR A 361 0.66 -21.58 13.09
C TYR A 361 -0.12 -21.91 11.82
N PHE A 362 -0.01 -21.07 10.79
CA PHE A 362 -0.65 -21.30 9.49
C PHE A 362 0.38 -21.76 8.47
N GLN A 363 -0.01 -22.71 7.62
CA GLN A 363 0.82 -23.26 6.57
C GLN A 363 0.00 -23.54 5.32
N PHE A 364 0.63 -23.38 4.16
CA PHE A 364 0.07 -23.87 2.91
C PHE A 364 0.17 -25.40 2.86
N LYS A 365 -0.85 -26.04 2.28
CA LYS A 365 -0.70 -27.42 1.83
C LYS A 365 0.25 -27.46 0.62
N SER A 366 0.89 -28.62 0.42
CA SER A 366 1.82 -28.88 -0.69
C SER A 366 1.25 -28.60 -2.09
N ASP A 367 -0.06 -28.68 -2.28
CA ASP A 367 -0.74 -28.38 -3.54
C ASP A 367 -1.12 -26.89 -3.72
N GLY A 368 -0.90 -26.05 -2.69
CA GLY A 368 -1.20 -24.62 -2.71
C GLY A 368 -2.69 -24.27 -2.73
N SER A 369 -3.60 -25.24 -2.52
CA SER A 369 -5.05 -25.04 -2.70
C SER A 369 -5.80 -24.51 -1.47
N TYR A 370 -5.19 -24.59 -0.29
CA TYR A 370 -5.73 -24.04 0.96
C TYR A 370 -4.65 -23.78 2.02
N ILE A 371 -4.98 -22.89 2.96
CA ILE A 371 -4.22 -22.68 4.21
C ILE A 371 -4.82 -23.61 5.28
N ARG A 372 -3.97 -24.21 6.11
CA ARG A 372 -4.38 -24.95 7.30
C ARG A 372 -3.52 -24.62 8.51
N SER A 373 -4.01 -24.95 9.69
CA SER A 373 -3.23 -25.01 10.91
C SER A 373 -3.05 -26.45 11.41
N GLU A 374 -2.17 -26.63 12.39
CA GLU A 374 -2.23 -27.78 13.28
C GLU A 374 -3.37 -27.62 14.31
N SER A 375 -3.68 -28.70 15.03
CA SER A 375 -4.74 -28.69 16.02
C SER A 375 -4.28 -27.97 17.28
N HIS A 376 -5.10 -27.01 17.72
CA HIS A 376 -4.82 -26.24 18.93
C HIS A 376 -6.05 -26.23 19.87
N PRO A 377 -5.86 -26.40 21.20
CA PRO A 377 -6.96 -26.31 22.16
C PRO A 377 -7.75 -24.99 22.08
N LEU A 378 -7.11 -23.86 21.76
CA LEU A 378 -7.80 -22.60 21.56
C LEU A 378 -8.85 -22.68 20.43
N PHE A 379 -8.54 -23.34 19.31
CA PHE A 379 -9.47 -23.48 18.19
C PHE A 379 -10.70 -24.29 18.57
N LYS A 380 -10.55 -25.30 19.42
CA LYS A 380 -11.69 -26.03 19.97
C LYS A 380 -12.57 -25.14 20.85
N GLN A 381 -11.98 -24.27 21.67
CA GLN A 381 -12.75 -23.32 22.48
C GLN A 381 -13.47 -22.30 21.60
N TRP A 382 -12.78 -21.71 20.64
CA TRP A 382 -13.35 -20.71 19.73
C TRP A 382 -14.39 -21.29 18.78
N ARG A 383 -14.27 -22.56 18.39
CA ARG A 383 -15.32 -23.26 17.64
C ARG A 383 -16.68 -23.16 18.36
N LEU A 384 -16.71 -23.31 19.68
CA LEU A 384 -17.94 -23.22 20.47
C LEU A 384 -18.52 -21.79 20.53
N LEU A 385 -17.71 -20.77 20.21
CA LEU A 385 -18.14 -19.37 20.17
C LEU A 385 -18.61 -18.97 18.76
N PHE A 386 -17.96 -19.49 17.72
CA PHE A 386 -18.22 -19.13 16.33
C PHE A 386 -19.25 -20.04 15.64
N TYR A 387 -19.61 -21.17 16.22
CA TYR A 387 -20.55 -22.11 15.61
C TYR A 387 -21.62 -22.55 16.62
N ASN A 388 -22.87 -22.58 16.18
CA ASN A 388 -23.98 -23.11 16.99
C ASN A 388 -24.00 -24.66 16.97
N ASP A 389 -24.96 -25.25 17.69
CA ASP A 389 -25.09 -26.72 17.82
C ASP A 389 -25.32 -27.44 16.48
N VAL A 390 -25.92 -26.75 15.50
CA VAL A 390 -26.14 -27.25 14.13
C VAL A 390 -24.99 -26.89 13.18
N ARG A 391 -23.85 -26.40 13.70
CA ARG A 391 -22.64 -26.04 12.98
C ARG A 391 -22.77 -24.88 11.98
N GLU A 392 -23.76 -24.01 12.16
CA GLU A 392 -23.83 -22.74 11.43
C GLU A 392 -22.93 -21.70 12.10
N LYS A 393 -22.25 -20.86 11.30
CA LYS A 393 -21.46 -19.74 11.82
C LYS A 393 -22.37 -18.73 12.51
N VAL A 394 -21.92 -18.22 13.66
CA VAL A 394 -22.55 -17.13 14.42
C VAL A 394 -21.53 -16.04 14.72
N ILE A 395 -21.99 -14.82 14.98
CA ILE A 395 -21.12 -13.70 15.35
C ILE A 395 -20.96 -13.68 16.88
N PRO A 396 -19.77 -14.01 17.43
CA PRO A 396 -19.54 -13.92 18.87
C PRO A 396 -19.34 -12.46 19.29
N LEU A 397 -20.44 -11.71 19.46
CA LEU A 397 -20.42 -10.27 19.77
C LEU A 397 -19.46 -9.86 20.90
N PRO A 398 -19.38 -10.57 22.05
CA PRO A 398 -18.42 -10.21 23.11
C PRO A 398 -16.96 -10.27 22.64
N LEU A 399 -16.64 -11.22 21.76
CA LEU A 399 -15.31 -11.36 21.19
C LEU A 399 -15.03 -10.25 20.17
N ILE A 400 -16.03 -9.87 19.38
CA ILE A 400 -15.94 -8.74 18.44
C ILE A 400 -15.74 -7.43 19.20
N GLU A 401 -16.53 -7.15 20.23
CA GLU A 401 -16.39 -5.93 21.04
C GLU A 401 -15.02 -5.84 21.71
N LYS A 402 -14.46 -6.97 22.16
CA LYS A 402 -13.13 -7.04 22.77
C LYS A 402 -11.99 -6.79 21.78
N TYR A 403 -12.11 -7.27 20.54
CA TYR A 403 -11.00 -7.33 19.57
C TYR A 403 -11.24 -6.55 18.27
N LEU A 404 -12.33 -5.78 18.18
CA LEU A 404 -12.60 -4.93 17.02
C LEU A 404 -11.43 -3.98 16.79
N SER A 405 -10.88 -4.06 15.59
CA SER A 405 -9.64 -3.38 15.20
C SER A 405 -9.61 -3.19 13.69
N PRO A 406 -8.72 -2.31 13.18
CA PRO A 406 -8.44 -2.24 11.75
C PRO A 406 -8.01 -3.59 11.16
N HIS A 407 -7.29 -4.45 11.90
CA HIS A 407 -6.86 -5.77 11.42
C HIS A 407 -8.03 -6.72 11.20
N LEU A 408 -8.96 -6.78 12.15
CA LEU A 408 -10.17 -7.59 12.03
C LEU A 408 -11.01 -7.12 10.83
N LEU A 409 -11.27 -5.81 10.75
CA LEU A 409 -12.07 -5.23 9.66
C LEU A 409 -11.40 -5.40 8.29
N ALA A 410 -10.09 -5.18 8.21
CA ALA A 410 -9.33 -5.36 6.98
C ALA A 410 -9.38 -6.82 6.51
N THR A 411 -9.21 -7.78 7.42
CA THR A 411 -9.24 -9.21 7.10
C THR A 411 -10.62 -9.62 6.60
N LEU A 412 -11.68 -9.26 7.33
CA LEU A 412 -13.06 -9.55 6.93
C LEU A 412 -13.40 -8.91 5.57
N TYR A 413 -12.92 -7.69 5.31
CA TYR A 413 -13.14 -7.00 4.05
C TYR A 413 -12.33 -7.58 2.88
N MET A 414 -11.10 -8.02 3.13
CA MET A 414 -10.28 -8.64 2.09
C MET A 414 -10.83 -10.02 1.71
N ASP A 415 -11.39 -10.76 2.66
CA ASP A 415 -12.13 -12.02 2.44
C ASP A 415 -13.46 -11.73 1.71
N ASP A 416 -14.46 -11.21 2.43
CA ASP A 416 -15.86 -11.12 1.98
C ASP A 416 -16.30 -9.72 1.54
N GLY A 417 -15.37 -8.78 1.39
CA GLY A 417 -15.69 -7.42 0.99
C GLY A 417 -15.56 -7.13 -0.50
N SER A 418 -16.15 -6.03 -0.94
CA SER A 418 -15.95 -5.47 -2.27
C SER A 418 -15.98 -3.94 -2.28
N LEU A 419 -15.19 -3.32 -3.16
CA LEU A 419 -15.27 -1.91 -3.49
C LEU A 419 -16.14 -1.76 -4.74
N LEU A 420 -17.43 -1.56 -4.52
CA LEU A 420 -18.41 -1.37 -5.57
C LEU A 420 -18.33 0.05 -6.11
N ILE A 421 -18.51 0.21 -7.43
CA ILE A 421 -18.51 1.52 -8.08
C ILE A 421 -19.77 1.63 -8.93
N SER A 422 -20.70 2.46 -8.48
CA SER A 422 -21.84 2.86 -9.29
C SER A 422 -21.46 4.06 -10.15
N HIS A 423 -22.17 4.26 -11.26
CA HIS A 423 -21.86 5.33 -12.19
C HIS A 423 -23.13 6.06 -12.69
N ARG A 424 -22.95 7.32 -13.08
CA ARG A 424 -23.94 8.12 -13.79
C ARG A 424 -23.26 8.86 -14.93
N ILE A 425 -23.76 8.69 -16.16
CA ILE A 425 -23.23 9.37 -17.33
C ILE A 425 -24.05 10.62 -17.62
N ASN A 426 -23.37 11.74 -17.85
CA ASN A 426 -23.95 12.98 -18.35
C ASN A 426 -23.39 13.25 -19.75
N HIS A 427 -24.12 12.84 -20.78
CA HIS A 427 -23.71 13.00 -22.17
C HIS A 427 -23.57 14.46 -22.61
N ARG A 428 -24.40 15.36 -22.08
CA ARG A 428 -24.34 16.79 -22.39
C ARG A 428 -23.02 17.42 -21.93
N LEU A 429 -22.60 17.10 -20.71
CA LEU A 429 -21.35 17.63 -20.14
C LEU A 429 -20.13 16.78 -20.49
N LYS A 430 -20.32 15.63 -21.14
CA LYS A 430 -19.29 14.60 -21.34
C LYS A 430 -18.60 14.23 -20.02
N LYS A 431 -19.40 14.00 -18.97
CA LYS A 431 -18.90 13.66 -17.62
C LYS A 431 -19.46 12.33 -17.15
N ILE A 432 -18.60 11.50 -16.55
CA ILE A 432 -18.97 10.23 -15.92
C ILE A 432 -18.71 10.37 -14.43
N TYR A 433 -19.77 10.30 -13.64
CA TYR A 433 -19.71 10.40 -12.20
C TYR A 433 -19.61 9.00 -11.62
N VAL A 434 -18.58 8.70 -10.83
CA VAL A 434 -18.40 7.41 -10.17
C VAL A 434 -18.59 7.55 -8.66
N THR A 435 -19.37 6.66 -8.07
CA THR A 435 -19.68 6.66 -6.62
C THR A 435 -19.21 5.34 -6.01
N PRO A 436 -18.16 5.36 -5.17
CA PRO A 436 -17.70 4.15 -4.52
C PRO A 436 -18.56 3.78 -3.31
N HIS A 437 -18.66 2.48 -3.05
CA HIS A 437 -19.32 1.89 -1.90
C HIS A 437 -18.53 0.69 -1.38
N ILE A 438 -18.40 0.57 -0.06
CA ILE A 438 -17.94 -0.67 0.58
C ILE A 438 -19.14 -1.58 0.76
N ALA A 439 -19.02 -2.83 0.35
CA ALA A 439 -19.92 -3.92 0.69
C ALA A 439 -19.16 -5.02 1.44
N LEU A 440 -19.79 -5.63 2.44
CA LEU A 440 -19.36 -6.83 3.14
C LEU A 440 -20.43 -7.90 2.94
N TYR A 441 -20.10 -8.95 2.18
CA TYR A 441 -20.97 -10.06 1.80
C TYR A 441 -21.03 -11.14 2.89
N VAL A 442 -21.46 -10.72 4.07
CA VAL A 442 -21.61 -11.57 5.27
C VAL A 442 -23.02 -12.16 5.40
N GLN A 443 -23.61 -12.56 4.26
CA GLN A 443 -24.99 -13.07 4.18
C GLN A 443 -25.22 -14.44 4.83
N ASN A 444 -24.15 -15.09 5.31
CA ASN A 444 -24.17 -16.31 6.10
C ASN A 444 -24.61 -16.08 7.56
N PHE A 445 -24.69 -14.84 8.04
CA PHE A 445 -25.18 -14.53 9.39
C PHE A 445 -26.62 -13.99 9.39
N LYS A 446 -27.33 -14.16 10.51
CA LYS A 446 -28.72 -13.72 10.64
C LYS A 446 -28.83 -12.20 10.72
N LYS A 447 -29.99 -11.67 10.33
CA LYS A 447 -30.25 -10.22 10.30
C LYS A 447 -29.91 -9.50 11.63
N HIS A 448 -30.33 -10.06 12.77
CA HIS A 448 -30.08 -9.45 14.07
C HIS A 448 -28.59 -9.45 14.46
N GLU A 449 -27.81 -10.43 14.01
CA GLU A 449 -26.36 -10.49 14.19
C GLU A 449 -25.68 -9.41 13.36
N LEU A 450 -26.09 -9.25 12.09
CA LEU A 450 -25.59 -8.19 11.21
C LEU A 450 -25.93 -6.79 11.71
N GLU A 451 -27.12 -6.59 12.28
CA GLU A 451 -27.51 -5.34 12.93
C GLU A 451 -26.61 -5.03 14.14
N ALA A 452 -26.32 -6.03 14.97
CA ALA A 452 -25.41 -5.85 16.09
C ALA A 452 -23.97 -5.55 15.64
N LEU A 453 -23.47 -6.28 14.65
CA LEU A 453 -22.16 -6.01 14.04
C LEU A 453 -22.08 -4.58 13.48
N CYS A 454 -23.11 -4.13 12.75
CA CYS A 454 -23.21 -2.75 12.25
C CYS A 454 -23.15 -1.75 13.40
N ARG A 455 -23.89 -1.97 14.49
CA ARG A 455 -23.90 -1.06 15.64
C ARG A 455 -22.49 -0.92 16.24
N VAL A 456 -21.81 -2.03 16.51
CA VAL A 456 -20.47 -2.03 17.11
C VAL A 456 -19.44 -1.35 16.20
N ILE A 457 -19.45 -1.65 14.89
CA ILE A 457 -18.52 -1.00 13.94
C ILE A 457 -18.81 0.50 13.82
N ASN A 458 -20.08 0.88 13.74
CA ASN A 458 -20.47 2.27 13.55
C ASN A 458 -20.19 3.13 14.79
N SER A 459 -20.43 2.62 16.00
CA SER A 459 -20.10 3.35 17.23
C SER A 459 -18.60 3.53 17.40
N THR A 460 -17.80 2.52 17.01
CA THR A 460 -16.35 2.52 17.18
C THR A 460 -15.64 3.41 16.15
N TYR A 461 -15.98 3.29 14.86
CA TYR A 461 -15.23 3.94 13.77
C TYR A 461 -16.02 5.00 13.00
N ARG A 462 -17.30 5.20 13.31
CA ARG A 462 -18.18 6.17 12.64
C ARG A 462 -18.32 5.96 11.13
N ILE A 463 -18.23 4.71 10.65
CA ILE A 463 -18.26 4.35 9.23
C ILE A 463 -19.68 4.41 8.63
N GLY A 464 -20.74 4.18 9.42
CA GLY A 464 -22.12 4.30 8.94
C GLY A 464 -22.57 3.18 7.98
N PHE A 465 -22.15 1.95 8.26
CA PHE A 465 -22.67 0.75 7.62
C PHE A 465 -24.16 0.56 7.88
N THR A 466 -24.86 0.09 6.85
CA THR A 466 -26.30 -0.21 6.88
C THR A 466 -26.57 -1.57 6.22
N LEU A 467 -27.63 -2.25 6.65
CA LEU A 467 -28.09 -3.46 5.99
C LEU A 467 -28.60 -3.16 4.58
N SER A 468 -28.46 -4.13 3.69
CA SER A 468 -29.00 -4.09 2.34
C SER A 468 -29.47 -5.48 1.91
N GLY A 469 -30.59 -5.52 1.19
CA GLY A 469 -31.18 -6.78 0.73
C GLY A 469 -30.37 -7.44 -0.39
N CYS A 470 -30.31 -8.77 -0.37
CA CYS A 470 -29.76 -9.60 -1.44
C CYS A 470 -30.62 -10.88 -1.61
N PRO A 471 -30.54 -11.57 -2.77
CA PRO A 471 -31.26 -12.82 -2.98
C PRO A 471 -30.66 -14.03 -2.24
N ASP A 472 -29.40 -13.95 -1.85
CA ASP A 472 -28.63 -15.08 -1.31
C ASP A 472 -28.62 -15.16 0.22
N GLY A 473 -28.34 -16.34 0.76
CA GLY A 473 -28.17 -16.58 2.21
C GLY A 473 -29.36 -16.11 3.05
N HIS A 474 -29.08 -15.43 4.17
CA HIS A 474 -30.09 -14.79 5.02
C HIS A 474 -30.59 -13.44 4.46
N ARG A 475 -30.44 -13.21 3.15
CA ARG A 475 -31.00 -12.10 2.36
C ARG A 475 -30.50 -10.71 2.73
N ASN A 476 -29.44 -10.60 3.53
CA ASN A 476 -28.89 -9.32 3.96
C ASN A 476 -27.35 -9.32 3.89
N TYR A 477 -26.79 -8.23 3.39
CA TYR A 477 -25.36 -7.91 3.50
C TYR A 477 -25.22 -6.49 4.06
N ILE A 478 -24.00 -6.07 4.40
CA ILE A 478 -23.75 -4.77 5.00
C ILE A 478 -23.04 -3.87 3.98
N LYS A 479 -23.44 -2.60 3.84
CA LYS A 479 -22.78 -1.65 2.94
C LYS A 479 -22.76 -0.21 3.43
N THR A 480 -21.80 0.58 2.94
CA THR A 480 -21.79 2.05 3.13
C THR A 480 -22.68 2.73 2.09
N SER A 481 -23.39 3.78 2.49
CA SER A 481 -24.29 4.52 1.60
C SER A 481 -23.69 5.81 1.03
N ARG A 482 -22.73 6.42 1.71
CA ARG A 482 -22.12 7.71 1.33
C ARG A 482 -20.65 7.57 0.97
N VAL A 483 -20.18 8.39 0.01
CA VAL A 483 -18.77 8.41 -0.41
C VAL A 483 -17.83 8.73 0.76
N GLN A 484 -18.20 9.70 1.61
CA GLN A 484 -17.40 10.04 2.79
C GLN A 484 -17.20 8.84 3.73
N GLN A 485 -18.26 8.07 3.95
CA GLN A 485 -18.24 6.85 4.79
C GLN A 485 -17.38 5.75 4.16
N THR A 486 -17.46 5.58 2.84
CA THR A 486 -16.59 4.67 2.08
C THR A 486 -15.12 5.06 2.22
N MET A 487 -14.79 6.35 2.05
CA MET A 487 -13.41 6.82 2.21
C MET A 487 -12.93 6.67 3.65
N GLN A 488 -13.78 6.95 4.64
CA GLN A 488 -13.45 6.77 6.04
C GLN A 488 -13.15 5.29 6.37
N PHE A 489 -13.93 4.35 5.82
CA PHE A 489 -13.63 2.93 5.96
C PHE A 489 -12.27 2.57 5.37
N LEU A 490 -11.99 2.97 4.13
CA LEU A 490 -10.70 2.71 3.47
C LEU A 490 -9.54 3.33 4.27
N GLN A 491 -9.69 4.55 4.78
CA GLN A 491 -8.71 5.21 5.64
C GLN A 491 -8.50 4.45 6.95
N THR A 492 -9.57 3.91 7.55
CA THR A 492 -9.50 3.16 8.81
C THR A 492 -8.65 1.90 8.66
N ILE A 493 -8.80 1.18 7.55
CA ILE A 493 -8.07 -0.07 7.31
C ILE A 493 -6.73 0.11 6.57
N ALA A 494 -6.45 1.31 6.02
CA ALA A 494 -5.25 1.59 5.25
C ALA A 494 -3.93 1.22 5.94
N PRO A 495 -3.73 1.47 7.26
CA PRO A 495 -2.50 1.05 7.94
C PRO A 495 -2.25 -0.46 7.85
N VAL A 496 -3.30 -1.27 7.80
CA VAL A 496 -3.19 -2.73 7.67
C VAL A 496 -3.06 -3.14 6.21
N THR A 497 -3.97 -2.66 5.36
CA THR A 497 -4.07 -3.13 3.96
C THR A 497 -2.89 -2.68 3.09
N THR A 498 -2.17 -1.64 3.49
CA THR A 498 -0.89 -1.27 2.85
C THR A 498 0.14 -2.39 2.95
N THR A 499 0.09 -3.27 3.94
CA THR A 499 0.99 -4.43 4.01
C THR A 499 0.57 -5.58 3.08
N CYS A 500 -0.57 -5.47 2.41
CA CYS A 500 -1.10 -6.44 1.44
C CYS A 500 -1.49 -5.74 0.11
N PRO A 501 -0.52 -5.19 -0.65
CA PRO A 501 -0.80 -4.40 -1.86
C PRO A 501 -1.52 -5.17 -2.97
N SER A 502 -1.44 -6.51 -2.98
CA SER A 502 -2.19 -7.38 -3.91
C SER A 502 -3.71 -7.16 -3.85
N MET A 503 -4.22 -6.71 -2.69
CA MET A 503 -5.65 -6.43 -2.47
C MET A 503 -6.05 -4.97 -2.79
N ALA A 504 -5.16 -4.18 -3.40
CA ALA A 504 -5.41 -2.77 -3.74
C ALA A 504 -6.67 -2.54 -4.57
N TYR A 505 -7.11 -3.52 -5.36
CA TYR A 505 -8.36 -3.43 -6.12
C TYR A 505 -9.61 -3.30 -5.22
N LYS A 506 -9.54 -3.75 -3.96
CA LYS A 506 -10.54 -3.50 -2.92
C LYS A 506 -10.13 -2.33 -2.02
N THR A 507 -8.84 -2.22 -1.69
CA THR A 507 -8.40 -1.42 -0.53
C THR A 507 -7.80 -0.05 -0.87
N ASN A 508 -7.45 0.21 -2.12
CA ASN A 508 -6.79 1.45 -2.55
C ASN A 508 -7.68 2.21 -3.56
N TRP A 509 -8.28 3.31 -3.10
CA TRP A 509 -9.14 4.13 -3.95
C TRP A 509 -8.40 4.76 -5.13
N THR A 510 -7.20 5.31 -4.93
CA THR A 510 -6.43 5.97 -6.00
C THR A 510 -6.13 4.99 -7.13
N TYR A 511 -5.65 3.79 -6.80
CA TYR A 511 -5.44 2.71 -7.75
C TYR A 511 -6.74 2.31 -8.46
N ARG A 512 -7.81 2.04 -7.70
CA ARG A 512 -9.08 1.59 -8.26
C ARG A 512 -9.72 2.64 -9.18
N PHE A 513 -9.64 3.91 -8.79
CA PHE A 513 -10.18 5.02 -9.57
C PHE A 513 -9.41 5.18 -10.88
N GLU A 514 -8.09 5.01 -10.87
CA GLU A 514 -7.30 5.03 -12.11
C GLU A 514 -7.70 3.89 -13.06
N LYS A 515 -7.93 2.67 -12.54
CA LYS A 515 -8.45 1.56 -13.35
C LYS A 515 -9.83 1.86 -13.95
N GLU A 516 -10.73 2.51 -13.19
CA GLU A 516 -12.02 2.94 -13.73
C GLU A 516 -11.87 4.03 -14.79
N LYS A 517 -10.96 5.00 -14.63
CA LYS A 517 -10.69 6.00 -15.68
C LYS A 517 -10.27 5.34 -16.98
N MET A 518 -9.36 4.37 -16.91
CA MET A 518 -8.89 3.62 -18.10
C MET A 518 -10.04 2.90 -18.79
N LYS A 519 -10.84 2.13 -18.02
CA LYS A 519 -12.02 1.43 -18.53
C LYS A 519 -13.00 2.37 -19.24
N TRP A 520 -13.32 3.51 -18.62
CA TRP A 520 -14.26 4.46 -19.21
C TRP A 520 -13.68 5.21 -20.39
N LYS A 521 -12.36 5.43 -20.44
CA LYS A 521 -11.69 6.06 -21.59
C LYS A 521 -11.76 5.20 -22.85
N GLU A 522 -11.72 3.87 -22.71
CA GLU A 522 -11.91 2.94 -23.85
C GLU A 522 -13.32 3.09 -24.45
N GLN A 523 -14.34 3.25 -23.61
CA GLN A 523 -15.73 3.38 -24.05
C GLN A 523 -16.12 4.81 -24.45
N TYR A 524 -15.58 5.81 -23.76
CA TYR A 524 -15.89 7.24 -23.94
C TYR A 524 -14.61 8.09 -23.88
N PRO A 525 -13.78 8.11 -24.95
CA PRO A 525 -12.46 8.75 -24.94
C PRO A 525 -12.45 10.24 -24.60
N ASN A 526 -13.55 10.94 -24.91
CA ASN A 526 -13.70 12.39 -24.72
C ASN A 526 -14.46 12.77 -23.45
N TYR A 527 -14.68 11.82 -22.52
CA TYR A 527 -15.43 12.06 -21.29
C TYR A 527 -14.49 12.18 -20.10
N GLU A 528 -14.81 13.11 -19.20
CA GLU A 528 -14.12 13.29 -17.93
C GLU A 528 -14.75 12.38 -16.87
N VAL A 529 -13.95 11.54 -16.21
CA VAL A 529 -14.39 10.67 -15.12
C VAL A 529 -14.10 11.36 -13.79
N ILE A 530 -15.12 11.54 -12.95
CA ILE A 530 -15.04 12.29 -11.69
C ILE A 530 -15.73 11.54 -10.56
N VAL A 531 -15.18 11.64 -9.36
CA VAL A 531 -15.81 11.08 -8.16
C VAL A 531 -17.06 11.88 -7.83
N SER A 532 -18.14 11.19 -7.48
CA SER A 532 -19.34 11.78 -6.92
C SER A 532 -19.02 12.39 -5.56
N SER A 533 -19.47 13.62 -5.31
CA SER A 533 -19.38 14.26 -4.00
C SER A 533 -20.75 14.81 -3.63
N SER A 534 -21.16 14.58 -2.39
CA SER A 534 -22.36 15.20 -1.81
C SER A 534 -22.21 16.72 -1.63
N GLU A 535 -20.99 17.25 -1.67
CA GLU A 535 -20.74 18.69 -1.67
C GLU A 535 -21.24 19.35 -2.96
N ARG A 536 -21.38 18.60 -4.06
CA ARG A 536 -22.02 19.10 -5.30
C ARG A 536 -23.53 19.33 -5.13
N SER A 537 -24.11 18.76 -4.09
CA SER A 537 -25.50 18.96 -3.63
C SER A 537 -25.52 19.54 -2.21
N LYS A 538 -24.56 20.41 -1.86
CA LYS A 538 -24.56 21.14 -0.59
C LYS A 538 -25.91 21.88 -0.47
N ALA A 539 -26.55 21.83 0.70
CA ALA A 539 -27.70 22.68 0.95
C ALA A 539 -27.32 24.15 0.72
N TYR A 540 -28.27 24.98 0.29
CA TYR A 540 -28.02 26.41 0.25
C TYR A 540 -27.84 26.90 1.69
N SER A 541 -26.72 27.58 1.96
CA SER A 541 -26.56 28.34 3.20
C SER A 541 -27.53 29.52 3.21
N GLN A 542 -27.81 30.04 4.40
CA GLN A 542 -28.73 31.16 4.56
C GLN A 542 -28.25 32.40 3.77
N GLU A 543 -26.95 32.68 3.80
CA GLU A 543 -26.31 33.75 3.03
C GLU A 543 -26.46 33.57 1.51
N GLU A 544 -26.30 32.35 0.99
CA GLU A 544 -26.54 32.05 -0.43
C GLU A 544 -28.02 32.26 -0.81
N ILE A 545 -28.97 31.94 0.09
CA ILE A 545 -30.40 32.15 -0.12
C ILE A 545 -30.73 33.64 -0.15
N GLU A 546 -30.20 34.41 0.81
CA GLU A 546 -30.41 35.86 0.90
C GLU A 546 -29.83 36.58 -0.32
N THR A 547 -28.59 36.23 -0.71
CA THR A 547 -27.94 36.75 -1.92
C THR A 547 -28.76 36.42 -3.17
N MET A 548 -29.25 35.19 -3.28
CA MET A 548 -30.10 34.76 -4.40
C MET A 548 -31.41 35.54 -4.48
N ILE A 549 -32.10 35.77 -3.36
CA ILE A 549 -33.34 36.56 -3.30
C ILE A 549 -33.07 38.00 -3.71
N GLN A 550 -32.02 38.62 -3.15
CA GLN A 550 -31.67 40.01 -3.42
C GLN A 550 -31.36 40.22 -4.91
N MET A 551 -30.45 39.42 -5.46
CA MET A 551 -30.08 39.51 -6.88
C MET A 551 -31.28 39.26 -7.79
N LYS A 552 -32.23 38.38 -7.39
CA LYS A 552 -33.40 38.11 -8.21
C LYS A 552 -34.41 39.26 -8.22
N ARG A 553 -34.56 39.97 -7.09
CA ARG A 553 -35.37 41.19 -6.99
C ARG A 553 -34.75 42.35 -7.77
N GLU A 554 -33.44 42.39 -7.88
CA GLU A 554 -32.68 43.35 -8.69
C GLU A 554 -32.70 43.03 -10.20
N GLY A 555 -33.39 41.96 -10.61
CA GLY A 555 -33.56 41.60 -12.02
C GLY A 555 -32.42 40.75 -12.60
N ALA A 556 -31.52 40.20 -11.78
CA ALA A 556 -30.45 39.34 -12.28
C ALA A 556 -31.00 38.05 -12.93
N THR A 557 -30.31 37.59 -13.96
CA THR A 557 -30.63 36.31 -14.63
C THR A 557 -30.20 35.13 -13.76
N ASP A 558 -30.85 33.98 -13.93
CA ASP A 558 -30.54 32.77 -13.16
C ASP A 558 -29.09 32.31 -13.36
N GLN A 559 -28.50 32.62 -14.53
CA GLN A 559 -27.09 32.34 -14.83
C GLN A 559 -26.15 33.24 -14.03
N VAL A 560 -26.41 34.55 -13.97
CA VAL A 560 -25.58 35.50 -13.18
C VAL A 560 -25.62 35.17 -11.69
N ILE A 561 -26.80 34.78 -11.18
CA ILE A 561 -26.94 34.31 -9.81
C ILE A 561 -26.10 33.06 -9.59
N ALA A 562 -26.22 32.06 -10.47
CA ALA A 562 -25.48 30.80 -10.38
C ALA A 562 -23.96 31.01 -10.36
N ASP A 563 -23.44 31.89 -11.22
CA ASP A 563 -22.01 32.19 -11.27
C ASP A 563 -21.53 32.91 -9.99
N THR A 564 -22.35 33.82 -9.44
CA THR A 564 -22.02 34.61 -8.24
C THR A 564 -21.90 33.75 -6.97
N ILE A 565 -22.87 32.88 -6.73
CA ILE A 565 -22.85 31.97 -5.56
C ILE A 565 -22.11 30.66 -5.84
N GLN A 566 -21.45 30.55 -7.00
CA GLN A 566 -20.69 29.38 -7.45
C GLN A 566 -21.52 28.07 -7.43
N ARG A 567 -22.80 28.17 -7.84
CA ARG A 567 -23.73 27.03 -7.96
C ARG A 567 -24.00 26.71 -9.42
N THR A 568 -24.49 25.50 -9.69
CA THR A 568 -24.91 25.15 -11.05
C THR A 568 -26.22 25.84 -11.40
N TYR A 569 -26.37 26.28 -12.66
CA TYR A 569 -27.58 26.91 -13.20
C TYR A 569 -28.87 26.18 -12.78
N TRP A 570 -28.92 24.85 -12.98
CA TRP A 570 -30.10 24.06 -12.65
C TRP A 570 -30.40 24.03 -11.16
N SER A 571 -29.37 24.00 -10.30
CA SER A 571 -29.57 24.07 -8.85
C SER A 571 -30.21 25.40 -8.45
N VAL A 572 -29.81 26.51 -9.06
CA VAL A 572 -30.38 27.84 -8.81
C VAL A 572 -31.81 27.92 -9.30
N VAL A 573 -32.10 27.44 -10.52
CA VAL A 573 -33.47 27.40 -11.07
C VAL A 573 -34.41 26.61 -10.16
N TYR A 574 -33.98 25.43 -9.68
CA TYR A 574 -34.78 24.64 -8.74
C TYR A 574 -34.98 25.36 -7.41
N LYS A 575 -33.94 25.98 -6.84
CA LYS A 575 -34.06 26.67 -5.55
C LYS A 575 -34.93 27.92 -5.64
N LEU A 576 -34.81 28.71 -6.71
CA LEU A 576 -35.70 29.83 -6.98
C LEU A 576 -37.16 29.39 -7.11
N ARG A 577 -37.42 28.23 -7.73
CA ARG A 577 -38.76 27.65 -7.82
C ARG A 577 -39.31 27.24 -6.45
N GLU A 578 -38.48 26.69 -5.56
CA GLU A 578 -38.87 26.41 -4.17
C GLU A 578 -39.17 27.70 -3.41
N LEU A 579 -38.29 28.70 -3.48
CA LEU A 579 -38.45 29.97 -2.77
C LEU A 579 -39.71 30.74 -3.18
N ARG A 580 -40.12 30.65 -4.45
CA ARG A 580 -41.41 31.17 -4.92
C ARG A 580 -42.61 30.43 -4.33
N LYS A 581 -42.51 29.11 -4.13
CA LYS A 581 -43.57 28.33 -3.47
C LYS A 581 -43.63 28.60 -1.97
N GLU A 582 -42.51 28.96 -1.37
CA GLU A 582 -42.40 29.37 0.04
C GLU A 582 -42.78 30.85 0.26
N GLU A 583 -43.22 31.59 -0.77
CA GLU A 583 -43.54 33.03 -0.72
C GLU A 583 -42.38 33.93 -0.23
N ARG A 584 -41.14 33.47 -0.38
CA ARG A 584 -39.93 34.20 0.03
C ARG A 584 -39.35 35.08 -1.06
N LEU A 585 -39.87 34.99 -2.29
CA LEU A 585 -39.29 35.58 -3.49
C LEU A 585 -40.32 36.27 -4.37
#